data_AF-M5T4Y7-F1
#
_entry.id   AF-M5T4Y7-F1
#
_cell.length_a   1.000
_cell.length_b   1.000
_cell.length_c   1.000
_cell.angle_alpha   90.00
_cell.angle_beta   90.00
_cell.angle_gamma   90.00
#
_symmetry.space_group_name_H-M   'P 1'
#
loop_
_entity.id
_entity.type
_entity.pdbx_description
1 polymer ?
#
loop_
_entity_poly.entity_id
_entity_poly.type
_entity_poly.pdbx_seq_one_letter_code
_entity_poly.pdbx_strand_id
1 'polypeptide(L)'
;MRGFMTDFDPVPVVRNMKEHFRLYSLGSVPKEVNWVNTAMKDFNTLHAQDETFFDEVNITVQEEPNSAGEPEILGLLASIGIEKGKPFAPDARMQKILAEAAAVGTTTMRTILFRNRAEDVVIGPGSKSWEVGFAGGSYEFEHDGVALINSRARFHFYATGITPAMVKPPVGAGSQYVIGLRDAEGKALDGSKTYRIHIPPNVPAKRFWDITVYDNQTRSLLQTDNPYPGVTSIDKSIGPWGYACL
;
A
#
# COMPACT_ATOMS: atom_id res chain seq x y z
N MET A 1 -9.24 -6.77 -8.96
CA MET A 1 -9.28 -8.26 -9.02
C MET A 1 -7.85 -8.78 -9.02
N ARG A 2 -7.58 -9.96 -8.45
CA ARG A 2 -6.26 -10.60 -8.53
C ARG A 2 -6.39 -11.95 -9.23
N GLY A 3 -5.49 -12.22 -10.16
CA GLY A 3 -5.37 -13.49 -10.86
C GLY A 3 -4.19 -14.29 -10.32
N PHE A 4 -4.35 -15.59 -10.16
CA PHE A 4 -3.23 -16.48 -9.84
C PHE A 4 -2.69 -17.11 -11.13
N MET A 5 -1.38 -16.97 -11.34
CA MET A 5 -0.68 -17.63 -12.44
C MET A 5 -0.51 -19.12 -12.12
N THR A 6 -0.37 -19.93 -13.17
CA THR A 6 0.00 -21.35 -13.07
C THR A 6 1.43 -21.48 -13.59
N ASP A 7 2.36 -22.02 -12.79
CA ASP A 7 3.78 -22.14 -13.17
C ASP A 7 4.39 -20.86 -13.74
N PHE A 8 4.05 -19.71 -13.14
CA PHE A 8 4.46 -18.36 -13.60
C PHE A 8 3.98 -17.98 -15.02
N ASP A 9 3.05 -18.72 -15.62
CA ASP A 9 2.39 -18.37 -16.87
C ASP A 9 1.14 -17.48 -16.62
N PRO A 10 1.14 -16.22 -17.09
CA PRO A 10 -0.01 -15.33 -16.95
C PRO A 10 -1.11 -15.57 -18.01
N VAL A 11 -0.84 -16.30 -19.09
CA VAL A 11 -1.76 -16.41 -20.24
C VAL A 11 -3.13 -16.97 -19.84
N PRO A 12 -3.23 -18.08 -19.07
CA PRO A 12 -4.54 -18.63 -18.70
C PRO A 12 -5.39 -17.63 -17.91
N VAL A 13 -4.78 -16.89 -17.00
CA VAL A 13 -5.50 -15.97 -16.12
C VAL A 13 -5.88 -14.68 -16.83
N VAL A 14 -5.02 -14.16 -17.71
CA VAL A 14 -5.35 -13.01 -18.57
C VAL A 14 -6.51 -13.34 -19.50
N ARG A 15 -6.49 -14.53 -20.12
CA ARG A 15 -7.60 -15.00 -20.97
C ARG A 15 -8.90 -15.07 -20.18
N ASN A 16 -8.89 -15.72 -19.01
CA ASN A 16 -10.07 -15.83 -18.14
C ASN A 16 -10.64 -14.45 -17.77
N MET A 17 -9.79 -13.47 -17.44
CA MET A 17 -10.26 -12.11 -17.15
C MET A 17 -10.92 -11.45 -18.36
N LYS A 18 -10.30 -11.53 -19.54
CA LYS A 18 -10.82 -10.90 -20.77
C LYS A 18 -12.14 -11.53 -21.23
N GLU A 19 -12.27 -12.85 -21.11
CA GLU A 19 -13.47 -13.58 -21.55
C GLU A 19 -14.68 -13.33 -20.64
N HIS A 20 -14.48 -13.13 -19.35
CA HIS A 20 -15.58 -13.10 -18.37
C HIS A 20 -15.85 -11.74 -17.72
N PHE A 21 -14.86 -10.84 -17.64
CA PHE A 21 -15.09 -9.51 -17.07
C PHE A 21 -15.86 -8.61 -18.04
N ARG A 22 -16.83 -7.86 -17.51
CA ARG A 22 -17.61 -6.86 -18.24
C ARG A 22 -17.70 -5.61 -17.38
N LEU A 23 -17.52 -4.44 -18.00
CA LEU A 23 -17.67 -3.14 -17.36
C LEU A 23 -18.51 -2.23 -18.27
N TYR A 24 -19.66 -1.81 -17.80
CA TYR A 24 -20.60 -0.98 -18.54
C TYR A 24 -21.57 -0.28 -17.58
N SER A 25 -22.12 0.86 -17.98
CA SER A 25 -23.08 1.60 -17.16
C SER A 25 -24.35 0.79 -16.95
N LEU A 26 -24.96 0.91 -15.76
CA LEU A 26 -26.23 0.27 -15.46
C LEU A 26 -27.30 0.68 -16.50
N GLY A 27 -28.02 -0.30 -17.06
CA GLY A 27 -29.03 -0.08 -18.09
C GLY A 27 -28.51 0.03 -19.52
N SER A 28 -27.19 -0.02 -19.74
CA SER A 28 -26.60 -0.07 -21.09
C SER A 28 -26.31 -1.51 -21.54
N VAL A 29 -26.18 -1.70 -22.85
CA VAL A 29 -25.67 -2.96 -23.42
C VAL A 29 -24.17 -3.06 -23.11
N PRO A 30 -23.67 -4.24 -22.64
CA PRO A 30 -22.24 -4.42 -22.39
C PRO A 30 -21.39 -4.05 -23.60
N LYS A 31 -20.35 -3.25 -23.37
CA LYS A 31 -19.32 -2.94 -24.37
C LYS A 31 -18.08 -3.77 -24.12
N GLU A 32 -17.27 -3.92 -25.17
CA GLU A 32 -15.94 -4.50 -25.02
C GLU A 32 -15.10 -3.63 -24.08
N VAL A 33 -14.45 -4.28 -23.11
CA VAL A 33 -13.58 -3.60 -22.15
C VAL A 33 -12.27 -3.23 -22.85
N ASN A 34 -11.89 -1.96 -22.79
CA ASN A 34 -10.57 -1.52 -23.24
C ASN A 34 -9.49 -1.98 -22.26
N TRP A 35 -8.72 -2.99 -22.63
CA TRP A 35 -7.62 -3.52 -21.83
C TRP A 35 -6.31 -2.84 -22.16
N VAL A 36 -5.71 -2.15 -21.19
CA VAL A 36 -4.39 -1.54 -21.33
C VAL A 36 -3.33 -2.41 -20.65
N ASN A 37 -2.32 -2.87 -21.39
CA ASN A 37 -1.19 -3.58 -20.82
C ASN A 37 -0.15 -2.58 -20.28
N THR A 38 0.10 -2.64 -18.98
CA THR A 38 1.07 -1.82 -18.24
C THR A 38 2.30 -2.61 -17.78
N ALA A 39 2.42 -3.89 -18.15
CA ALA A 39 3.61 -4.68 -17.83
C ALA A 39 4.86 -4.04 -18.42
N MET A 40 5.93 -3.97 -17.63
CA MET A 40 7.23 -3.39 -18.00
C MET A 40 7.16 -1.93 -18.46
N LYS A 41 6.12 -1.19 -18.07
CA LYS A 41 6.02 0.25 -18.30
C LYS A 41 6.19 1.00 -16.99
N ASP A 42 6.85 2.14 -17.07
CA ASP A 42 6.96 3.06 -15.95
C ASP A 42 5.63 3.81 -15.77
N PHE A 43 5.12 3.80 -14.54
CA PHE A 43 4.01 4.64 -14.11
C PHE A 43 4.13 4.90 -12.61
N ASN A 44 3.68 6.06 -12.17
CA ASN A 44 3.69 6.48 -10.77
C ASN A 44 2.25 6.62 -10.28
N THR A 45 1.92 5.94 -9.19
CA THR A 45 0.60 6.02 -8.53
C THR A 45 0.69 6.63 -7.14
N LEU A 46 1.82 7.24 -6.80
CA LEU A 46 2.04 7.87 -5.51
C LEU A 46 1.49 9.28 -5.56
N HIS A 47 0.80 9.66 -4.49
CA HIS A 47 0.38 11.03 -4.26
C HIS A 47 1.58 11.96 -4.14
N ALA A 48 1.39 13.21 -4.55
CA ALA A 48 2.33 14.28 -4.31
C ALA A 48 2.71 14.37 -2.82
N GLN A 49 3.98 14.67 -2.58
CA GLN A 49 4.58 14.80 -1.24
C GLN A 49 5.10 16.23 -0.97
N ASP A 50 4.73 17.15 -1.86
CA ASP A 50 4.99 18.59 -1.84
C ASP A 50 3.65 19.35 -1.86
N GLU A 51 3.69 20.67 -2.04
CA GLU A 51 2.49 21.52 -2.05
C GLU A 51 1.44 21.12 -3.09
N THR A 52 1.81 20.42 -4.16
CA THR A 52 0.86 19.99 -5.20
C THR A 52 -0.12 18.91 -4.70
N PHE A 53 0.16 18.31 -3.53
CA PHE A 53 -0.79 17.47 -2.80
C PHE A 53 -2.14 18.17 -2.58
N PHE A 54 -2.13 19.46 -2.28
CA PHE A 54 -3.37 20.20 -2.03
C PHE A 54 -4.20 20.40 -3.30
N ASP A 55 -3.56 20.43 -4.48
CA ASP A 55 -4.26 20.42 -5.77
C ASP A 55 -4.94 19.06 -6.01
N GLU A 56 -4.27 17.94 -5.70
CA GLU A 56 -4.85 16.59 -5.79
C GLU A 56 -6.09 16.43 -4.87
N VAL A 57 -5.98 16.93 -3.64
CA VAL A 57 -7.11 16.95 -2.69
C VAL A 57 -8.25 17.82 -3.23
N ASN A 58 -7.94 18.99 -3.78
CA ASN A 58 -8.95 19.84 -4.38
C ASN A 58 -9.66 19.15 -5.55
N ILE A 59 -8.94 18.46 -6.46
CA ILE A 59 -9.56 17.68 -7.54
C ILE A 59 -10.61 16.72 -6.97
N THR A 60 -10.26 15.97 -5.93
CA THR A 60 -11.18 15.01 -5.29
C THR A 60 -12.43 15.72 -4.74
N VAL A 61 -12.26 16.86 -4.05
CA VAL A 61 -13.38 17.66 -3.53
C VAL A 61 -14.27 18.21 -4.65
N GLN A 62 -13.69 18.57 -5.80
CA GLN A 62 -14.48 19.06 -6.94
C GLN A 62 -15.25 17.92 -7.61
N GLU A 63 -14.66 16.74 -7.77
CA GLU A 63 -15.27 15.59 -8.44
C GLU A 63 -16.37 14.94 -7.60
N GLU A 64 -16.14 14.74 -6.31
CA GLU A 64 -17.05 13.98 -5.43
C GLU A 64 -18.13 14.87 -4.80
N PRO A 65 -19.37 14.37 -4.58
CA PRO A 65 -20.38 15.12 -3.84
C PRO A 65 -19.94 15.29 -2.37
N ASN A 66 -20.36 16.38 -1.70
CA ASN A 66 -20.03 16.60 -0.29
C ASN A 66 -20.48 15.44 0.63
N SER A 67 -21.52 14.69 0.26
CA SER A 67 -21.99 13.52 1.00
C SER A 67 -21.01 12.34 0.98
N ALA A 68 -19.97 12.38 0.15
CA ALA A 68 -18.89 11.37 0.14
C ALA A 68 -17.79 11.67 1.17
N GLY A 69 -17.77 12.88 1.75
CA GLY A 69 -16.78 13.30 2.74
C GLY A 69 -17.37 13.49 4.13
N GLU A 70 -16.55 13.35 5.16
CA GLU A 70 -16.92 13.68 6.53
C GLU A 70 -17.03 15.21 6.70
N PRO A 71 -18.12 15.76 7.27
CA PRO A 71 -18.31 17.20 7.43
C PRO A 71 -17.16 17.91 8.15
N GLU A 72 -16.54 17.26 9.14
CA GLU A 72 -15.40 17.81 9.87
C GLU A 72 -14.16 17.94 8.96
N ILE A 73 -13.86 16.91 8.16
CA ILE A 73 -12.75 16.94 7.20
C ILE A 73 -12.99 18.00 6.11
N LEU A 74 -14.20 18.07 5.58
CA LEU A 74 -14.57 19.10 4.59
C LEU A 74 -14.45 20.50 5.19
N GLY A 75 -14.80 20.70 6.47
CA GLY A 75 -14.61 21.96 7.18
C GLY A 75 -13.14 22.34 7.34
N LEU A 76 -12.27 21.38 7.66
CA LEU A 76 -10.82 21.59 7.72
C LEU A 76 -10.25 21.99 6.35
N LEU A 77 -10.68 21.33 5.27
CA LEU A 77 -10.27 21.67 3.90
C LEU A 77 -10.77 23.06 3.49
N ALA A 78 -12.01 23.40 3.81
CA ALA A 78 -12.57 24.73 3.53
C ALA A 78 -11.79 25.84 4.25
N SER A 79 -11.27 25.57 5.45
CA SER A 79 -10.47 26.54 6.22
C SER A 79 -9.15 26.94 5.55
N ILE A 80 -8.64 26.11 4.63
CA ILE A 80 -7.45 26.39 3.80
C ILE A 80 -7.80 26.75 2.35
N GLY A 81 -9.10 26.93 2.05
CA GLY A 81 -9.59 27.36 0.74
C GLY A 81 -9.97 26.25 -0.24
N ILE A 82 -9.99 24.99 0.20
CA ILE A 82 -10.44 23.85 -0.62
C ILE A 82 -11.92 23.58 -0.35
N GLU A 83 -12.79 23.94 -1.30
CA GLU A 83 -14.23 23.81 -1.15
C GLU A 83 -14.90 23.50 -2.50
N LYS A 84 -15.91 22.62 -2.47
CA LYS A 84 -16.63 22.22 -3.67
C LYS A 84 -17.27 23.42 -4.38
N GLY A 85 -17.06 23.49 -5.69
CA GLY A 85 -17.57 24.55 -6.56
C GLY A 85 -16.74 25.85 -6.54
N LYS A 86 -15.66 25.92 -5.76
CA LYS A 86 -14.78 27.10 -5.69
C LYS A 86 -13.41 26.77 -6.28
N PRO A 87 -12.81 27.68 -7.08
CA PRO A 87 -11.41 27.55 -7.46
C PRO A 87 -10.50 27.57 -6.23
N PHE A 88 -9.52 26.66 -6.21
CA PHE A 88 -8.45 26.70 -5.23
C PHE A 88 -7.33 27.61 -5.74
N ALA A 89 -7.26 28.82 -5.18
CA ALA A 89 -6.31 29.85 -5.58
C ALA A 89 -5.65 30.48 -4.33
N PRO A 90 -4.79 29.73 -3.62
CA PRO A 90 -4.15 30.23 -2.41
C PRO A 90 -3.24 31.43 -2.73
N ASP A 91 -3.29 32.47 -1.88
CA ASP A 91 -2.37 33.60 -1.98
C ASP A 91 -0.93 33.21 -1.60
N ALA A 92 0.02 34.12 -1.80
CA ALA A 92 1.44 33.87 -1.52
C ALA A 92 1.71 33.45 -0.06
N ARG A 93 0.90 33.93 0.89
CA ARG A 93 1.03 33.56 2.30
C ARG A 93 0.55 32.12 2.52
N MET A 94 -0.59 31.75 1.96
CA MET A 94 -1.14 30.41 2.06
C MET A 94 -0.29 29.39 1.32
N GLN A 95 0.21 29.70 0.12
CA GLN A 95 1.14 28.85 -0.62
C GLN A 95 2.37 28.46 0.22
N LYS A 96 2.97 29.42 0.93
CA LYS A 96 4.09 29.15 1.83
C LYS A 96 3.70 28.20 2.98
N ILE A 97 2.54 28.42 3.59
CA ILE A 97 2.04 27.56 4.67
C ILE A 97 1.80 26.13 4.17
N LEU A 98 1.19 25.98 3.00
CA LEU A 98 0.89 24.68 2.41
C LEU A 98 2.17 23.92 2.01
N ALA A 99 3.17 24.60 1.47
CA ALA A 99 4.48 23.99 1.20
C ALA A 99 5.17 23.48 2.48
N GLU A 100 5.17 24.29 3.55
CA GLU A 100 5.68 23.86 4.85
C GLU A 100 4.86 22.70 5.43
N ALA A 101 3.53 22.76 5.32
CA ALA A 101 2.63 21.71 5.79
C ALA A 101 2.83 20.38 5.05
N ALA A 102 3.03 20.42 3.72
CA ALA A 102 3.32 19.24 2.92
C ALA A 102 4.66 18.60 3.33
N ALA A 103 5.71 19.40 3.52
CA ALA A 103 7.02 18.92 3.97
C ALA A 103 6.95 18.25 5.35
N VAL A 104 6.25 18.87 6.31
CA VAL A 104 6.03 18.31 7.65
C VAL A 104 5.14 17.07 7.60
N GLY A 105 4.06 17.10 6.82
CA GLY A 105 3.13 15.98 6.64
C GLY A 105 3.83 14.74 6.08
N THR A 106 4.58 14.90 4.99
CA THR A 106 5.38 13.83 4.38
C THR A 106 6.39 13.24 5.37
N THR A 107 7.11 14.09 6.11
CA THR A 107 8.07 13.64 7.13
C THR A 107 7.38 12.87 8.26
N THR A 108 6.19 13.33 8.66
CA THR A 108 5.36 12.68 9.68
C THR A 108 4.91 11.30 9.22
N MET A 109 4.42 11.16 7.99
CA MET A 109 4.02 9.88 7.42
C MET A 109 5.18 8.87 7.34
N ARG A 110 6.36 9.33 6.90
CA ARG A 110 7.56 8.49 6.89
C ARG A 110 7.97 8.06 8.30
N THR A 111 7.83 8.93 9.28
CA THR A 111 8.13 8.60 10.68
C THR A 111 7.14 7.59 11.24
N ILE A 112 5.85 7.78 11.00
CA ILE A 112 4.78 6.85 11.41
C ILE A 112 5.03 5.45 10.82
N LEU A 113 5.45 5.34 9.56
CA LEU A 113 5.76 4.06 8.94
C LEU A 113 7.10 3.49 9.43
N PHE A 114 8.21 4.16 9.15
CA PHE A 114 9.55 3.59 9.28
C PHE A 114 10.09 3.58 10.71
N ARG A 115 9.50 4.35 11.62
CA ARG A 115 9.88 4.44 13.05
C ARG A 115 8.64 4.43 13.94
N ASN A 116 7.71 3.53 13.65
CA ASN A 116 6.50 3.37 14.44
C ASN A 116 6.81 3.06 15.91
N ARG A 117 6.06 3.68 16.82
CA ARG A 117 6.19 3.53 18.28
C ARG A 117 4.98 2.83 18.90
N ALA A 118 3.94 2.56 18.11
CA ALA A 118 2.74 1.93 18.60
C ALA A 118 3.00 0.45 18.92
N GLU A 119 2.49 -0.03 20.05
CA GLU A 119 2.70 -1.41 20.49
C GLU A 119 1.89 -2.41 19.64
N ASP A 120 0.79 -1.94 19.03
CA ASP A 120 -0.13 -2.72 18.20
C ASP A 120 0.45 -3.12 16.83
N VAL A 121 1.67 -2.68 16.50
CA VAL A 121 2.37 -3.11 15.28
C VAL A 121 3.35 -4.25 15.52
N VAL A 122 3.67 -4.54 16.77
CA VAL A 122 4.68 -5.54 17.13
C VAL A 122 4.10 -6.94 16.92
N ILE A 123 4.72 -7.73 16.03
CA ILE A 123 4.23 -9.09 15.70
C ILE A 123 4.43 -10.10 16.83
N GLY A 124 5.35 -9.82 17.76
CA GLY A 124 5.62 -10.68 18.91
C GLY A 124 6.62 -10.03 19.87
N PRO A 125 6.70 -10.50 21.13
CA PRO A 125 7.54 -9.90 22.16
C PRO A 125 8.99 -9.72 21.70
N GLY A 126 9.50 -8.49 21.83
CA GLY A 126 10.89 -8.17 21.49
C GLY A 126 11.22 -8.10 20.00
N SER A 127 10.23 -8.19 19.10
CA SER A 127 10.47 -7.98 17.67
C SER A 127 10.99 -6.55 17.41
N LYS A 128 12.15 -6.45 16.77
CA LYS A 128 12.77 -5.18 16.35
C LYS A 128 12.65 -4.92 14.84
N SER A 129 12.32 -5.97 14.08
CA SER A 129 12.45 -6.00 12.62
C SER A 129 11.09 -6.11 11.93
N TRP A 130 10.24 -7.02 12.42
CA TRP A 130 8.97 -7.38 11.80
C TRP A 130 7.80 -6.73 12.51
N GLU A 131 6.93 -6.11 11.72
CA GLU A 131 5.67 -5.50 12.18
C GLU A 131 4.48 -6.12 11.45
N VAL A 132 3.30 -6.11 12.07
CA VAL A 132 2.05 -6.49 11.39
C VAL A 132 1.69 -5.45 10.33
N GLY A 133 1.19 -5.93 9.18
CA GLY A 133 0.77 -5.06 8.09
C GLY A 133 -0.41 -4.17 8.46
N PHE A 134 -1.45 -4.77 9.06
CA PHE A 134 -2.66 -4.08 9.52
C PHE A 134 -2.61 -3.84 11.04
N ALA A 135 -1.97 -2.75 11.44
CA ALA A 135 -1.96 -2.30 12.83
C ALA A 135 -3.39 -2.07 13.33
N GLY A 136 -3.68 -2.51 14.56
CA GLY A 136 -5.02 -2.46 15.16
C GLY A 136 -6.00 -3.53 14.66
N GLY A 137 -5.62 -4.40 13.72
CA GLY A 137 -6.42 -5.57 13.33
C GLY A 137 -7.81 -5.23 12.75
N SER A 138 -7.93 -4.07 12.12
CA SER A 138 -9.16 -3.57 11.49
C SER A 138 -8.89 -3.11 10.06
N TYR A 139 -9.74 -3.52 9.10
CA TYR A 139 -9.67 -3.02 7.72
C TYR A 139 -10.32 -1.64 7.58
N GLU A 140 -11.14 -1.25 8.55
CA GLU A 140 -11.82 0.05 8.65
C GLU A 140 -10.93 1.08 9.36
N PHE A 141 -9.84 0.61 9.98
CA PHE A 141 -8.95 1.41 10.84
C PHE A 141 -9.72 2.08 11.98
N GLU A 142 -10.55 1.29 12.66
CA GLU A 142 -11.31 1.71 13.83
C GLU A 142 -11.19 0.64 14.94
N HIS A 143 -11.23 1.09 16.18
CA HIS A 143 -11.36 0.26 17.37
C HIS A 143 -12.33 0.91 18.36
N ASP A 144 -13.39 0.19 18.75
CA ASP A 144 -14.40 0.64 19.72
C ASP A 144 -14.99 2.03 19.44
N GLY A 145 -15.33 2.33 18.18
CA GLY A 145 -15.88 3.64 17.79
C GLY A 145 -14.80 4.71 17.53
N VAL A 146 -13.52 4.39 17.72
CA VAL A 146 -12.41 5.36 17.61
C VAL A 146 -11.56 5.08 16.38
N ALA A 147 -11.37 6.10 15.55
CA ALA A 147 -10.52 6.02 14.38
C ALA A 147 -9.03 5.85 14.76
N LEU A 148 -8.40 4.84 14.18
CA LEU A 148 -6.97 4.56 14.28
C LEU A 148 -6.21 5.38 13.22
N ILE A 149 -6.24 6.71 13.36
CA ILE A 149 -5.77 7.65 12.33
C ILE A 149 -4.32 7.39 11.89
N ASN A 150 -3.42 7.07 12.82
CA ASN A 150 -2.02 6.78 12.49
C ASN A 150 -1.86 5.42 11.81
N SER A 151 -2.68 4.42 12.17
CA SER A 151 -2.65 3.10 11.54
C SER A 151 -3.20 3.16 10.11
N ARG A 152 -4.27 3.94 9.89
CA ARG A 152 -4.81 4.24 8.56
C ARG A 152 -3.78 4.95 7.69
N ALA A 153 -3.19 6.02 8.23
CA ALA A 153 -2.18 6.82 7.54
C ALA A 153 -0.94 5.99 7.22
N ARG A 154 -0.46 5.17 8.16
CA ARG A 154 0.61 4.19 7.95
C ARG A 154 0.29 3.27 6.78
N PHE A 155 -0.85 2.59 6.82
CA PHE A 155 -1.21 1.61 5.80
C PHE A 155 -1.28 2.24 4.41
N HIS A 156 -2.01 3.33 4.26
CA HIS A 156 -2.18 4.00 2.96
C HIS A 156 -0.92 4.70 2.45
N PHE A 157 0.10 4.90 3.29
CA PHE A 157 1.38 5.42 2.85
C PHE A 157 2.27 4.37 2.16
N TYR A 158 2.15 3.07 2.49
CA TYR A 158 2.95 2.01 1.85
C TYR A 158 2.14 1.00 1.03
N ALA A 159 0.82 0.94 1.19
CA ALA A 159 -0.04 -0.03 0.55
C ALA A 159 -1.38 0.57 0.12
N THR A 160 -2.03 -0.11 -0.82
CA THR A 160 -3.39 0.21 -1.27
C THR A 160 -4.23 -1.06 -1.35
N GLY A 161 -5.55 -0.88 -1.39
CA GLY A 161 -6.54 -1.95 -1.37
C GLY A 161 -6.72 -2.53 0.03
N ILE A 162 -7.97 -2.51 0.50
CA ILE A 162 -8.35 -3.07 1.80
C ILE A 162 -9.56 -3.98 1.62
N THR A 163 -9.57 -5.10 2.34
CA THR A 163 -10.72 -6.00 2.42
C THR A 163 -10.76 -6.64 3.81
N PRO A 164 -11.94 -7.05 4.31
CA PRO A 164 -12.03 -7.77 5.58
C PRO A 164 -11.13 -9.02 5.63
N ALA A 165 -11.03 -9.74 4.51
CA ALA A 165 -10.24 -10.96 4.40
C ALA A 165 -8.71 -10.73 4.44
N MET A 166 -8.22 -9.50 4.25
CA MET A 166 -6.79 -9.18 4.40
C MET A 166 -6.37 -9.03 5.86
N VAL A 167 -7.35 -8.83 6.76
CA VAL A 167 -7.11 -8.62 8.19
C VAL A 167 -7.43 -9.88 8.98
N LYS A 168 -8.60 -10.49 8.74
CA LYS A 168 -9.03 -11.73 9.40
C LYS A 168 -9.44 -12.79 8.36
N PRO A 169 -8.49 -13.38 7.63
CA PRO A 169 -8.81 -14.40 6.64
C PRO A 169 -9.33 -15.70 7.31
N PRO A 170 -10.22 -16.44 6.65
CA PRO A 170 -10.50 -17.83 7.03
C PRO A 170 -9.23 -18.67 6.98
N VAL A 171 -9.11 -19.67 7.86
CA VAL A 171 -7.96 -20.58 7.89
C VAL A 171 -7.77 -21.26 6.53
N GLY A 172 -6.56 -21.13 5.97
CA GLY A 172 -6.20 -21.71 4.67
C GLY A 172 -6.70 -20.93 3.45
N ALA A 173 -7.27 -19.75 3.64
CA ALA A 173 -7.68 -18.82 2.58
C ALA A 173 -7.13 -17.40 2.83
N GLY A 174 -7.25 -16.51 1.84
CA GLY A 174 -6.81 -15.12 1.97
C GLY A 174 -5.28 -14.95 1.99
N SER A 175 -4.83 -13.84 2.56
CA SER A 175 -3.41 -13.50 2.68
C SER A 175 -3.16 -12.78 4.00
N GLN A 176 -1.96 -12.97 4.54
CA GLN A 176 -1.45 -12.24 5.70
C GLN A 176 -0.13 -11.58 5.30
N TYR A 177 0.09 -10.37 5.83
CA TYR A 177 1.25 -9.56 5.47
C TYR A 177 1.99 -9.15 6.74
N VAL A 178 3.30 -9.33 6.69
CA VAL A 178 4.25 -8.84 7.68
C VAL A 178 5.22 -7.92 6.96
N ILE A 179 5.61 -6.83 7.60
CA ILE A 179 6.54 -5.86 7.01
C ILE A 179 7.86 -5.89 7.78
N GLY A 180 8.96 -6.05 7.04
CA GLY A 180 10.32 -6.00 7.55
C GLY A 180 10.93 -4.65 7.27
N LEU A 181 11.00 -3.77 8.27
CA LEU A 181 11.46 -2.39 8.07
C LEU A 181 12.89 -2.16 8.57
N ARG A 182 13.42 -3.09 9.38
CA ARG A 182 14.66 -2.94 10.13
C ARG A 182 15.40 -4.27 10.23
N ASP A 183 16.72 -4.21 10.43
CA ASP A 183 17.54 -5.38 10.72
C ASP A 183 17.33 -5.92 12.15
N ALA A 184 18.06 -6.97 12.52
CA ALA A 184 17.96 -7.63 13.82
C ALA A 184 18.34 -6.70 15.00
N GLU A 185 19.16 -5.69 14.74
CA GLU A 185 19.56 -4.66 15.69
C GLU A 185 18.57 -3.48 15.76
N GLY A 186 17.55 -3.45 14.89
CA GLY A 186 16.56 -2.37 14.82
C GLY A 186 17.02 -1.15 14.01
N LYS A 187 18.07 -1.29 13.19
CA LYS A 187 18.55 -0.26 12.28
C LYS A 187 17.81 -0.35 10.93
N ALA A 188 17.75 0.77 10.21
CA ALA A 188 17.14 0.77 8.89
C ALA A 188 17.94 -0.13 7.94
N LEU A 189 17.25 -0.82 7.04
CA LEU A 189 17.88 -1.59 5.97
C LEU A 189 18.59 -0.63 5.01
N ASP A 190 19.81 -1.01 4.61
CA ASP A 190 20.73 -0.21 3.80
C ASP A 190 21.12 -1.01 2.56
N GLY A 191 20.73 -0.54 1.38
CA GLY A 191 20.97 -1.24 0.11
C GLY A 191 22.44 -1.45 -0.26
N SER A 192 23.38 -0.82 0.46
CA SER A 192 24.82 -1.07 0.31
C SER A 192 25.31 -2.30 1.08
N LYS A 193 24.44 -2.95 1.86
CA LYS A 193 24.78 -4.08 2.75
C LYS A 193 24.06 -5.36 2.31
N THR A 194 24.60 -6.48 2.78
CA THR A 194 24.00 -7.80 2.58
C THR A 194 23.25 -8.24 3.83
N TYR A 195 22.02 -8.72 3.62
CA TYR A 195 21.17 -9.25 4.68
C TYR A 195 20.83 -10.71 4.39
N ARG A 196 20.46 -11.44 5.44
CA ARG A 196 19.99 -12.82 5.33
C ARG A 196 18.72 -13.00 6.14
N ILE A 197 17.69 -13.53 5.51
CA ILE A 197 16.47 -13.96 6.19
C ILE A 197 16.50 -15.48 6.27
N HIS A 198 16.32 -16.02 7.47
CA HIS A 198 16.13 -17.46 7.66
C HIS A 198 14.65 -17.76 7.80
N ILE A 199 14.10 -18.49 6.83
CA ILE A 199 12.71 -18.93 6.85
C ILE A 199 12.67 -20.35 7.43
N PRO A 200 11.99 -20.57 8.58
CA PRO A 200 11.90 -21.89 9.18
C PRO A 200 11.07 -22.84 8.30
N PRO A 201 11.29 -24.17 8.43
CA PRO A 201 10.43 -25.15 7.78
C PRO A 201 8.99 -25.03 8.30
N ASN A 202 8.02 -25.50 7.49
CA ASN A 202 6.60 -25.52 7.84
C ASN A 202 5.99 -24.13 8.09
N VAL A 203 6.36 -23.14 7.25
CA VAL A 203 5.69 -21.82 7.24
C VAL A 203 4.16 -22.03 7.18
N PRO A 204 3.36 -21.37 8.02
CA PRO A 204 1.91 -21.57 8.11
C PRO A 204 1.16 -20.94 6.92
N ALA A 205 1.50 -21.37 5.71
CA ALA A 205 0.95 -20.91 4.46
C ALA A 205 0.52 -22.12 3.62
N LYS A 206 -0.80 -22.27 3.41
CA LYS A 206 -1.36 -23.41 2.67
C LYS A 206 -0.97 -23.41 1.19
N ARG A 207 -0.85 -22.23 0.57
CA ARG A 207 -0.54 -22.08 -0.86
C ARG A 207 0.95 -21.82 -1.08
N PHE A 208 1.44 -20.70 -0.57
CA PHE A 208 2.83 -20.28 -0.70
C PHE A 208 3.15 -19.16 0.29
N TRP A 209 4.44 -18.92 0.52
CA TRP A 209 4.95 -17.68 1.11
C TRP A 209 5.79 -16.92 0.09
N ASP A 210 5.92 -15.61 0.28
CA ASP A 210 6.67 -14.72 -0.59
C ASP A 210 7.36 -13.63 0.24
N ILE A 211 8.58 -13.27 -0.15
CA ILE A 211 9.31 -12.10 0.34
C ILE A 211 9.58 -11.22 -0.88
N THR A 212 9.07 -10.00 -0.86
CA THR A 212 9.29 -9.02 -1.91
C THR A 212 9.92 -7.76 -1.31
N VAL A 213 10.93 -7.21 -1.99
CA VAL A 213 11.66 -6.01 -1.59
C VAL A 213 11.08 -4.79 -2.29
N TYR A 214 10.88 -3.73 -1.51
CA TYR A 214 10.33 -2.46 -1.97
C TYR A 214 11.32 -1.33 -1.70
N ASP A 215 11.36 -0.37 -2.62
CA ASP A 215 12.08 0.88 -2.43
C ASP A 215 11.36 1.77 -1.41
N ASN A 216 12.10 2.39 -0.49
CA ASN A 216 11.50 3.18 0.58
C ASN A 216 11.01 4.57 0.12
N GLN A 217 11.55 5.06 -1.00
CA GLN A 217 11.21 6.37 -1.55
C GLN A 217 9.97 6.31 -2.41
N THR A 218 9.75 5.22 -3.14
CA THR A 218 8.64 5.04 -4.08
C THR A 218 7.62 4.04 -3.57
N ARG A 219 7.93 3.26 -2.53
CA ARG A 219 7.08 2.17 -2.01
C ARG A 219 6.62 1.19 -3.09
N SER A 220 7.39 1.15 -4.17
CA SER A 220 7.21 0.27 -5.32
C SER A 220 8.24 -0.85 -5.26
N LEU A 221 8.08 -1.87 -6.09
CA LEU A 221 9.09 -2.93 -6.23
C LEU A 221 10.47 -2.31 -6.43
N LEU A 222 11.46 -2.78 -5.67
CA LEU A 222 12.82 -2.28 -5.77
C LEU A 222 13.33 -2.48 -7.21
N GLN A 223 13.75 -1.40 -7.85
CA GLN A 223 14.25 -1.46 -9.22
C GLN A 223 15.66 -2.05 -9.23
N THR A 224 15.81 -3.21 -9.86
CA THR A 224 17.08 -3.91 -10.06
C THR A 224 17.12 -4.51 -11.46
N ASP A 225 18.23 -5.14 -11.85
CA ASP A 225 18.31 -5.91 -13.10
C ASP A 225 17.35 -7.12 -13.10
N ASN A 226 16.88 -7.55 -11.92
CA ASN A 226 15.76 -8.48 -11.78
C ASN A 226 14.44 -7.69 -11.65
N PRO A 227 13.50 -7.82 -12.62
CA PRO A 227 12.22 -7.12 -12.58
C PRO A 227 11.26 -7.62 -11.48
N TYR A 228 11.59 -8.75 -10.83
CA TYR A 228 10.82 -9.33 -9.73
C TYR A 228 11.73 -9.42 -8.50
N PRO A 229 11.86 -8.33 -7.70
CA PRO A 229 12.78 -8.25 -6.57
C PRO A 229 12.22 -9.01 -5.35
N GLY A 230 11.97 -10.31 -5.53
CA GLY A 230 11.34 -11.14 -4.54
C GLY A 230 11.60 -12.62 -4.76
N VAL A 231 11.22 -13.39 -3.74
CA VAL A 231 11.50 -14.82 -3.59
C VAL A 231 10.23 -15.47 -3.08
N THR A 232 9.79 -16.52 -3.76
CA THR A 232 8.53 -17.20 -3.48
C THR A 232 8.71 -18.71 -3.33
N SER A 233 7.99 -19.32 -2.38
CA SER A 233 8.13 -20.75 -2.07
C SER A 233 7.70 -21.69 -3.21
N ILE A 234 7.08 -21.17 -4.26
CA ILE A 234 6.67 -21.92 -5.45
C ILE A 234 7.72 -21.87 -6.57
N ASP A 235 8.76 -21.04 -6.41
CA ASP A 235 9.92 -21.11 -7.30
C ASP A 235 10.72 -22.37 -6.97
N LYS A 236 10.84 -23.25 -7.98
CA LYS A 236 11.54 -24.53 -7.89
C LYS A 236 13.06 -24.35 -7.70
N SER A 237 13.60 -23.16 -7.95
CA SER A 237 15.01 -22.83 -7.72
C SER A 237 15.35 -22.71 -6.23
N ILE A 238 14.34 -22.50 -5.37
CA ILE A 238 14.53 -22.37 -3.94
C ILE A 238 14.63 -23.77 -3.32
N GLY A 239 15.82 -24.10 -2.82
CA GLY A 239 16.05 -25.35 -2.10
C GLY A 239 15.16 -25.49 -0.85
N PRO A 240 15.01 -26.70 -0.29
CA PRO A 240 14.10 -27.01 0.82
C PRO A 240 14.38 -26.22 2.12
N TRP A 241 15.51 -25.51 2.19
CA TRP A 241 15.95 -24.72 3.33
C TRP A 241 15.77 -23.20 3.16
N GLY A 242 15.09 -22.75 2.10
CA GLY A 242 14.58 -21.38 1.98
C GLY A 242 15.64 -20.27 2.05
N TYR A 243 16.86 -20.52 1.56
CA TYR A 243 17.87 -19.47 1.49
C TYR A 243 17.63 -18.59 0.27
N ALA A 244 17.20 -17.37 0.54
CA ALA A 244 17.14 -16.28 -0.41
C ALA A 244 18.30 -15.32 -0.11
N CYS A 245 19.24 -15.15 -1.05
CA CYS A 245 20.03 -13.92 -1.12
C CYS A 245 19.19 -12.94 -1.95
N LEU A 246 18.71 -11.89 -1.30
CA LEU A 246 18.09 -10.73 -1.93
C LEU A 246 19.11 -9.60 -1.94
#